data_AF-A0A6C0F1B1-F1
#
_entry.id   AF-A0A6C0F1B1-F1
#
_cell.length_a   1.000
_cell.length_b   1.000
_cell.length_c   1.000
_cell.angle_alpha   90.00
_cell.angle_beta   90.00
_cell.angle_gamma   90.00
#
_symmetry.space_group_name_H-M   'P 1'
#
loop_
_entity.id
_entity.type
_entity.pdbx_description
1 polymer ?
#
loop_
_entity_poly.entity_id
_entity_poly.type
_entity_poly.pdbx_seq_one_letter_code
_entity_poly.pdbx_strand_id
1 'polypeptide(L)'
;MHCWGENPVVTAKLQLNGQDRFSEREGSYFDVVQPFQHHTRAPDTGINVYSFALRPEEHQPSGTCNFSRIDNAVLQLVLSSGTVSGTNTAKVRVYAVNYNVLRVMSGMAGVAYSN
;
A
#
# COMPACT_ATOMS: atom_id res chain seq x y z
N MET A 1 -12.10 -0.21 15.40
CA MET A 1 -11.53 -1.44 15.98
C MET A 1 -10.03 -1.23 16.00
N HIS A 2 -9.49 -0.74 17.11
CA HIS A 2 -8.04 -0.64 17.29
C HIS A 2 -7.51 -2.06 17.52
N CYS A 3 -6.38 -2.40 16.90
CA CYS A 3 -5.68 -3.66 17.13
C CYS A 3 -4.80 -3.44 18.37
N TRP A 4 -5.27 -3.85 19.55
CA TRP A 4 -4.50 -3.69 20.78
C TRP A 4 -3.42 -4.78 20.83
N GLY A 5 -2.29 -4.55 20.16
CA GLY A 5 -1.02 -5.20 20.49
C GLY A 5 -0.34 -6.01 19.39
N GLU A 6 -1.04 -6.49 18.36
CA GLU A 6 -0.40 -7.29 17.31
C GLU A 6 -0.92 -7.00 15.89
N ASN A 7 0.00 -6.99 14.93
CA ASN A 7 -0.32 -6.84 13.52
C ASN A 7 -0.95 -8.15 12.99
N PRO A 8 -2.16 -8.12 12.42
CA PRO A 8 -2.80 -9.31 11.87
C PRO A 8 -2.05 -9.91 10.66
N VAL A 9 -1.17 -9.13 10.02
CA VAL A 9 -0.31 -9.58 8.92
C VAL A 9 1.01 -10.09 9.50
N VAL A 10 1.28 -11.39 9.29
CA VAL A 10 2.53 -12.04 9.71
C VAL A 10 3.62 -11.76 8.69
N THR A 11 3.36 -12.06 7.42
CA THR A 11 4.26 -11.74 6.30
C THR A 11 3.48 -11.22 5.11
N ALA A 12 4.16 -10.44 4.29
CA ALA A 12 3.63 -9.94 3.04
C ALA A 12 4.68 -9.89 1.95
N LYS A 13 4.24 -10.11 0.71
CA LYS A 13 5.03 -9.88 -0.50
C LYS A 13 4.20 -9.32 -1.64
N LEU A 14 4.84 -8.49 -2.47
CA LEU A 14 4.25 -7.94 -3.68
C LEU A 14 4.91 -8.58 -4.90
N GLN A 15 4.08 -9.10 -5.80
CA GLN A 15 4.50 -9.62 -7.09
C GLN A 15 3.96 -8.76 -8.22
N LEU A 16 4.82 -8.43 -9.18
CA LEU A 16 4.46 -7.69 -10.38
C LEU A 16 4.83 -8.55 -11.58
N ASN A 17 3.86 -8.88 -12.43
CA ASN A 17 3.99 -9.76 -13.59
C ASN A 17 4.67 -11.11 -13.26
N GLY A 18 4.30 -11.69 -12.11
CA GLY A 18 4.83 -12.99 -11.65
C GLY A 18 6.24 -12.95 -11.05
N GLN A 19 6.87 -11.77 -10.96
CA GLN A 19 8.17 -11.60 -10.30
C GLN A 19 8.03 -10.92 -8.94
N ASP A 20 8.79 -11.39 -7.96
CA ASP A 20 8.84 -10.81 -6.62
C ASP A 20 9.48 -9.41 -6.69
N ARG A 21 8.70 -8.38 -6.38
CA ARG A 21 9.19 -6.99 -6.34
C ARG A 21 10.17 -6.79 -5.19
N PHE A 22 9.98 -7.53 -4.11
CA PHE A 22 10.87 -7.61 -2.97
C PHE A 22 10.72 -9.00 -2.31
N SER A 23 11.76 -9.45 -1.63
CA SER A 23 11.73 -10.68 -0.83
C SER A 23 10.65 -10.57 0.24
N GLU A 24 9.96 -11.66 0.56
CA GLU A 24 8.98 -11.70 1.65
C GLU A 24 9.52 -11.05 2.94
N ARG A 25 8.69 -10.19 3.56
CA ARG A 25 9.02 -9.48 4.79
C ARG A 25 7.91 -9.67 5.82
N GLU A 26 8.28 -9.56 7.09
CA GLU A 26 7.32 -9.56 8.18
C GLU A 26 6.40 -8.33 8.14
N GLY A 27 5.19 -8.45 8.66
CA GLY A 27 4.23 -7.35 8.77
C GLY A 27 4.79 -6.16 9.55
N SER A 28 5.62 -6.42 10.57
CA SER A 28 6.33 -5.41 11.36
C SER A 28 7.19 -4.46 10.51
N TYR A 29 7.74 -4.94 9.39
CA TYR A 29 8.50 -4.11 8.45
C TYR A 29 7.61 -3.03 7.80
N PHE A 30 6.39 -3.39 7.42
CA PHE A 30 5.44 -2.47 6.77
C PHE A 30 4.73 -1.53 7.76
N ASP A 31 4.69 -1.90 9.03
CA ASP A 31 4.08 -1.11 10.11
C ASP A 31 5.09 -0.11 10.72
N VAL A 32 6.35 -0.52 10.88
CA VAL A 32 7.36 0.28 11.61
C VAL A 32 8.42 0.86 10.68
N VAL A 33 9.08 0.01 9.89
CA VAL A 33 10.28 0.42 9.13
C VAL A 33 9.91 1.29 7.94
N GLN A 34 8.88 0.91 7.18
CA GLN A 34 8.40 1.67 6.03
C GLN A 34 7.95 3.09 6.43
N PRO A 35 7.10 3.27 7.46
CA PRO A 35 6.76 4.60 7.94
C PRO A 35 7.97 5.37 8.49
N PHE A 36 8.89 4.72 9.22
CA PHE A 36 10.09 5.39 9.69
C PHE A 36 10.96 5.94 8.54
N GLN A 37 11.03 5.23 7.41
CA GLN A 37 11.87 5.61 6.27
C GLN A 37 11.25 6.69 5.37
N HIS A 38 9.92 6.68 5.21
CA HIS A 38 9.25 7.48 4.18
C HIS A 38 8.17 8.43 4.72
N HIS A 39 7.75 8.27 5.96
CA HIS A 39 6.67 9.06 6.56
C HIS A 39 7.15 9.84 7.78
N THR A 40 6.43 10.92 8.09
CA THR A 40 6.70 11.70 9.31
C THR A 40 6.14 11.04 10.57
N ARG A 41 5.16 10.13 10.41
CA ARG A 41 4.51 9.42 11.51
C ARG A 41 4.22 7.97 11.15
N ALA A 42 4.38 7.06 12.12
CA ALA A 42 3.91 5.69 12.02
C ALA A 42 2.40 5.59 12.31
N PRO A 43 1.65 4.75 11.58
CA PRO A 43 0.25 4.49 11.88
C PRO A 43 0.10 3.58 13.11
N ASP A 44 -1.15 3.37 13.54
CA ASP A 44 -1.43 2.38 14.58
C ASP A 44 -1.24 0.96 14.04
N THR A 45 -0.76 0.06 14.90
CA THR A 45 -0.48 -1.33 14.55
C THR A 45 -1.66 -2.01 13.84
N GLY A 46 -1.33 -2.66 12.72
CA GLY A 46 -2.28 -3.32 11.82
C GLY A 46 -2.62 -2.51 10.57
N ILE A 47 -2.10 -1.29 10.45
CA ILE A 47 -2.07 -0.54 9.19
C ILE A 47 -0.68 -0.70 8.56
N ASN A 48 -0.62 -1.46 7.47
CA ASN A 48 0.64 -1.74 6.77
C ASN A 48 0.82 -0.77 5.60
N VAL A 49 2.02 -0.22 5.46
CA VAL A 49 2.36 0.77 4.43
C VAL A 49 3.55 0.31 3.60
N TYR A 50 3.51 0.58 2.30
CA TYR A 50 4.64 0.40 1.40
C TYR A 50 4.72 1.59 0.44
N SER A 51 5.83 2.32 0.48
CA SER A 51 6.03 3.49 -0.39
C SER A 51 6.83 3.13 -1.65
N PHE A 52 6.36 3.64 -2.80
CA PHE A 52 7.13 3.65 -4.06
C PHE A 52 7.90 4.96 -4.27
N ALA A 53 7.69 5.94 -3.39
CA ALA A 53 8.29 7.27 -3.43
C ALA A 53 9.32 7.44 -2.31
N LEU A 54 10.33 8.29 -2.54
CA LEU A 54 11.28 8.65 -1.49
C LEU A 54 10.62 9.47 -0.37
N ARG A 55 9.75 10.42 -0.76
CA ARG A 55 9.02 11.37 0.10
C ARG A 55 7.54 11.41 -0.35
N PRO A 56 6.71 10.43 0.05
CA PRO A 56 5.30 10.32 -0.37
C PRO A 56 4.38 11.44 0.14
N GLU A 57 4.77 12.16 1.19
CA GLU A 57 3.94 13.22 1.80
C GLU A 57 4.09 14.58 1.08
N GLU A 58 5.09 14.72 0.21
CA GLU A 58 5.31 15.96 -0.52
C GLU A 58 4.49 16.00 -1.80
N HIS A 59 4.10 17.22 -2.20
CA HIS A 59 3.42 17.41 -3.47
C HIS A 59 4.35 17.07 -4.65
N GLN A 60 5.64 17.38 -4.53
CA GLN A 60 6.63 17.10 -5.56
C GLN A 60 6.84 15.58 -5.67
N PRO A 61 6.61 14.96 -6.84
CA PRO A 61 6.79 13.53 -7.00
C PRO A 61 8.27 13.16 -6.84
N SER A 62 8.52 12.14 -6.00
CA SER A 62 9.85 11.66 -5.64
C SER A 62 10.03 10.15 -5.88
N GLY A 63 9.22 9.59 -6.79
CA GLY A 63 9.20 8.18 -7.17
C GLY A 63 7.76 7.66 -7.28
N THR A 64 7.46 6.87 -8.32
CA THR A 64 6.13 6.28 -8.53
C THR A 64 6.25 4.91 -9.20
N CYS A 65 5.23 4.08 -9.05
CA CYS A 65 5.08 2.84 -9.81
C CYS A 65 3.85 2.95 -10.72
N ASN A 66 4.04 2.78 -12.03
CA ASN A 66 2.96 2.91 -13.00
C ASN A 66 2.19 1.59 -13.13
N PHE A 67 1.16 1.43 -12.30
CA PHE A 67 0.32 0.22 -12.30
C PHE A 67 -0.50 0.03 -13.58
N SER A 68 -0.80 1.10 -14.34
CA SER A 68 -1.48 0.97 -15.64
C SER A 68 -0.62 0.29 -16.72
N ARG A 69 0.68 0.11 -16.46
CA ARG A 69 1.61 -0.62 -17.35
C ARG A 69 1.91 -2.03 -16.87
N ILE A 70 1.35 -2.45 -15.73
CA ILE A 70 1.57 -3.75 -15.12
C ILE A 70 0.32 -4.58 -15.38
N ASP A 71 0.49 -5.73 -16.00
CA ASP A 71 -0.62 -6.60 -16.40
C ASP A 71 -1.19 -7.36 -15.20
N ASN A 72 -0.33 -7.79 -14.29
CA ASN A 72 -0.73 -8.54 -13.10
C ASN A 72 0.03 -8.06 -11.86
N ALA A 73 -0.69 -7.58 -10.85
CA ALA A 73 -0.15 -7.26 -9.54
C ALA A 73 -0.83 -8.11 -8.47
N VAL A 74 -0.04 -8.89 -7.72
CA VAL A 74 -0.53 -9.75 -6.64
C VAL A 74 0.09 -9.31 -5.32
N LEU A 75 -0.76 -8.96 -4.37
CA LEU A 75 -0.37 -8.79 -2.96
C LEU A 75 -0.67 -10.10 -2.23
N GLN A 76 0.39 -10.81 -1.82
CA GLN A 76 0.27 -12.02 -1.03
C GLN A 76 0.44 -11.66 0.44
N LEU A 77 -0.55 -12.03 1.26
CA LEU A 77 -0.59 -11.76 2.70
C LEU A 77 -0.75 -13.09 3.45
N VAL A 78 0.11 -13.32 4.43
CA VAL A 78 -0.07 -14.38 5.41
C VAL A 78 -0.61 -13.74 6.68
N LEU A 79 -1.85 -14.11 7.03
CA LEU A 79 -2.52 -13.58 8.21
C LEU A 79 -2.31 -14.51 9.42
N SER A 80 -2.34 -13.93 10.62
CA SER A 80 -2.22 -14.72 11.85
C SER A 80 -3.47 -15.58 12.06
N SER A 81 -3.29 -16.75 12.69
CA SER A 81 -4.38 -17.69 12.96
C SER A 81 -5.50 -17.06 13.79
N GLY A 82 -5.18 -16.17 14.73
CA GLY A 82 -6.17 -15.43 15.52
C GLY A 82 -7.06 -14.50 14.70
N THR A 83 -6.58 -14.03 13.55
CA THR A 83 -7.32 -13.12 12.67
C THR A 83 -8.36 -13.86 11.81
N VAL A 84 -8.10 -15.12 11.44
CA VAL A 84 -8.95 -15.92 10.52
C VAL A 84 -9.15 -17.34 11.06
N SER A 85 -9.62 -17.47 12.30
CA SER A 85 -9.94 -18.77 12.93
C SER A 85 -11.43 -18.96 13.14
N GLY A 86 -11.92 -20.17 12.85
CA GLY A 86 -13.31 -20.57 13.08
C GLY A 86 -14.29 -19.73 12.25
N THR A 87 -15.12 -18.95 12.94
CA THR A 87 -16.10 -18.02 12.34
C THR A 87 -15.55 -16.60 12.16
N ASN A 88 -14.34 -16.29 12.62
CA ASN A 88 -13.75 -14.97 12.47
C ASN A 88 -13.31 -14.75 11.02
N THR A 89 -13.85 -13.71 10.40
CA THR A 89 -13.49 -13.30 9.04
C THR A 89 -12.73 -11.98 9.06
N ALA A 90 -11.66 -11.88 8.29
CA ALA A 90 -10.92 -10.63 8.11
C ALA A 90 -11.38 -9.88 6.86
N LYS A 91 -11.51 -8.55 6.96
CA LYS A 91 -11.76 -7.68 5.80
C LYS A 91 -10.49 -6.91 5.46
N VAL A 92 -9.85 -7.30 4.36
CA VAL A 92 -8.67 -6.59 3.83
C VAL A 92 -9.14 -5.40 3.00
N ARG A 93 -8.59 -4.22 3.27
CA ARG A 93 -8.79 -3.01 2.47
C ARG A 93 -7.44 -2.52 1.97
N VAL A 94 -7.33 -2.32 0.68
CA VAL A 94 -6.10 -1.84 0.03
C VAL A 94 -6.39 -0.46 -0.55
N TYR A 95 -5.53 0.50 -0.27
CA TYR A 95 -5.60 1.85 -0.80
C TYR A 95 -4.32 2.13 -1.61
N ALA A 96 -4.48 2.84 -2.72
CA ALA A 96 -3.38 3.29 -3.55
C ALA A 96 -3.59 4.77 -3.90
N VAL A 97 -2.54 5.57 -3.72
CA VAL A 97 -2.53 6.99 -4.10
C VAL A 97 -1.78 7.11 -5.42
N ASN A 98 -2.39 7.77 -6.40
CA ASN A 98 -1.83 7.96 -7.73
C ASN A 98 -1.84 9.44 -8.14
N TYR A 99 -0.94 9.78 -9.07
CA TYR A 99 -0.93 11.09 -9.71
C TYR A 99 -1.80 11.07 -10.96
N ASN A 100 -2.49 12.19 -11.19
CA ASN A 100 -3.19 12.48 -12.43
C ASN A 100 -3.05 13.97 -12.75
N VAL A 101 -3.30 14.34 -14.00
CA VAL A 101 -3.23 15.73 -14.46
C VAL A 101 -4.65 16.23 -14.69
N LEU A 102 -5.08 17.21 -13.90
CA LEU A 102 -6.32 17.93 -14.17
C LEU A 102 -6.04 19.03 -15.21
N ARG A 103 -6.74 18.98 -16.33
CA ARG A 103 -6.68 20.00 -17.38
C ARG A 103 -7.93 20.86 -17.30
N VAL A 104 -7.75 22.18 -17.27
CA VAL A 104 -8.85 23.15 -17.26
C VAL A 104 -8.69 24.07 -18.46
N MET A 105 -9.67 24.07 -19.36
CA MET A 105 -9.68 24.88 -20.57
C MET A 105 -11.10 25.33 -20.89
N SER A 106 -11.26 26.60 -21.27
CA SER A 106 -12.53 27.18 -21.71
C SER A 106 -13.71 26.94 -20.75
N GLY A 107 -13.47 27.03 -19.43
CA GLY A 107 -14.50 26.85 -18.40
C GLY A 107 -14.90 25.40 -18.11
N MET A 108 -14.22 24.42 -18.73
CA MET A 108 -14.44 22.99 -18.47
C MET A 108 -13.18 22.35 -17.89
N ALA A 109 -13.37 21.36 -17.02
CA ALA A 109 -12.30 20.63 -16.36
C ALA A 109 -12.40 19.13 -16.69
N GLY A 110 -11.25 18.50 -16.95
CA GLY A 110 -11.16 17.07 -17.25
C GLY A 110 -9.86 16.45 -16.78
N VAL A 111 -9.89 15.19 -16.40
CA VAL A 111 -8.70 14.41 -16.06
C VAL A 111 -7.98 13.96 -17.33
N ALA A 112 -6.65 13.96 -17.32
CA ALA A 112 -5.84 13.55 -18.47
C ALA A 112 -5.83 12.04 -18.68
N TYR A 113 -5.95 11.27 -17.58
CA TYR A 113 -5.96 9.81 -17.59
C TYR A 113 -7.20 9.30 -16.82
N SER A 114 -7.84 8.25 -17.30
CA SER A 114 -9.10 7.70 -16.74
C SER A 114 -8.98 6.24 -16.30
N ASN A 115 -7.78 5.84 -15.88
CA ASN A 115 -7.45 4.47 -15.47
C ASN A 115 -7.45 4.32 -13.94
#